data_AF-A0A5N9BWW9-F1
#
_entry.id   AF-A0A5N9BWW9-F1
#
_cell.length_a   1.000
_cell.length_b   1.000
_cell.length_c   1.000
_cell.angle_alpha   90.00
_cell.angle_beta   90.00
_cell.angle_gamma   90.00
#
_symmetry.space_group_name_H-M   'P 1'
#
loop_
_entity.id
_entity.type
_entity.pdbx_description
1 polymer ?
#
loop_
_entity_poly.entity_id
_entity_poly.type
_entity_poly.pdbx_seq_one_letter_code
_entity_poly.pdbx_strand_id
1 'polypeptide(L)'
;MRAVGYFRKQKTTEWSSVDNSFELDFSEYCEINFHQNIGVYIDEFGSKDQYSELLSFLKDSNSEYLVVIPNAKHLGNDLEKLTRSLLEIHSTGSISLCMNENMPDPVQNAFQTLGVTGVSKTRSDRVKESMRAKAAQGKPLGRPPYGYIINEDGDLAIVREEATIVELIYRLYTKDQIGFRLIAQHLNDRGITTRKGKPWNVVTIRDVLRNVAYTGTYTRFGLRKSKVHEPIISPDIFKSAQDITKSRRPIGRVSQSEPFLLSGLIYCADCGNRMMGVTRKQKWLREDNRRSFGTYRYYQCQSRQNQGQCTYVTWRASMLESTVIGRLFEHVSNSGKDISSKEIELINMQKRVKKINKDRVKTAERRMISALRRVANAEIPLDLMSEYIKNLDGARKISNRLSSSKQMRTFKDLQEIEGLKYEDKRILLEARISDIRVHKETVEVSF
;
A
#
# COMPACT_ATOMS: atom_id res chain seq x y z
N MET A 1 -2.62 -32.67 -15.38
CA MET A 1 -1.35 -31.95 -15.16
C MET A 1 -0.37 -32.86 -14.43
N ARG A 2 0.94 -32.61 -14.53
CA ARG A 2 1.97 -33.33 -13.76
C ARG A 2 1.97 -32.74 -12.35
N ALA A 3 1.72 -33.56 -11.34
CA ALA A 3 1.59 -33.13 -9.96
C ALA A 3 2.70 -33.72 -9.09
N VAL A 4 3.18 -32.92 -8.13
CA VAL A 4 4.20 -33.27 -7.15
C VAL A 4 3.66 -32.94 -5.76
N GLY A 5 3.72 -33.89 -4.83
CA GLY A 5 3.31 -33.68 -3.45
C GLY A 5 4.44 -33.05 -2.63
N TYR A 6 4.14 -32.07 -1.79
CA TYR A 6 5.07 -31.57 -0.78
C TYR A 6 4.46 -31.55 0.60
N PHE A 7 5.16 -32.15 1.56
CA PHE A 7 4.76 -32.22 2.95
C PHE A 7 5.92 -31.86 3.88
N ARG A 8 5.57 -31.22 4.99
CA ARG A 8 6.50 -30.92 6.08
C ARG A 8 5.95 -31.42 7.39
N LYS A 9 6.66 -32.34 8.06
CA LYS A 9 6.25 -32.94 9.34
C LYS A 9 6.28 -31.88 10.44
N GLN A 10 5.20 -31.72 11.21
CA GLN A 10 5.10 -30.76 12.31
C GLN A 10 5.36 -31.44 13.67
N LYS A 11 6.00 -30.72 14.60
CA LYS A 11 6.46 -31.24 15.90
C LYS A 11 5.34 -31.63 16.89
N THR A 12 4.09 -31.28 16.57
CA THR A 12 2.93 -31.39 17.49
C THR A 12 1.87 -32.36 16.99
N THR A 13 2.11 -33.05 15.88
CA THR A 13 1.13 -33.98 15.33
C THR A 13 1.31 -35.35 16.00
N GLU A 14 0.60 -35.56 17.11
CA GLU A 14 0.13 -36.91 17.44
C GLU A 14 -0.87 -37.31 16.37
N TRP A 15 -0.35 -37.83 15.27
CA TRP A 15 -1.10 -38.70 14.36
C TRP A 15 -0.45 -40.08 14.47
N SER A 16 -1.29 -41.06 14.77
CA SER A 16 -0.96 -42.47 14.94
C SER A 16 -0.22 -43.00 13.72
N SER A 17 1.02 -43.45 13.93
CA SER A 17 1.58 -44.69 13.37
C SER A 17 1.12 -45.12 11.96
N VAL A 18 1.30 -44.30 10.92
CA VAL A 18 1.45 -44.75 9.53
C VAL A 18 2.30 -43.71 8.79
N ASP A 19 3.58 -43.98 8.55
CA ASP A 19 4.45 -43.08 7.78
C ASP A 19 4.00 -42.90 6.30
N ASN A 20 2.96 -43.63 5.86
CA ASN A 20 2.40 -43.62 4.49
C ASN A 20 1.10 -42.80 4.30
N SER A 21 0.58 -42.07 5.29
CA SER A 21 -0.75 -41.44 5.12
C SER A 21 -0.75 -40.37 4.02
N PHE A 22 0.27 -39.51 3.95
CA PHE A 22 0.28 -38.41 2.99
C PHE A 22 0.50 -38.86 1.54
N GLU A 23 1.37 -39.86 1.31
CA GLU A 23 1.59 -40.37 -0.05
C GLU A 23 0.31 -40.99 -0.62
N LEU A 24 -0.45 -41.71 0.23
CA LEU A 24 -1.76 -42.25 -0.11
C LEU A 24 -2.76 -41.12 -0.37
N ASP A 25 -2.88 -40.14 0.54
CA ASP A 25 -3.78 -38.99 0.38
C ASP A 25 -3.48 -38.21 -0.92
N PHE A 26 -2.19 -38.04 -1.26
CA PHE A 26 -1.76 -37.35 -2.48
C PHE A 26 -2.03 -38.18 -3.73
N SER A 27 -1.84 -39.50 -3.68
CA SER A 27 -2.19 -40.40 -4.78
C SER A 27 -3.69 -40.37 -5.05
N GLU A 28 -4.52 -40.47 -4.00
CA GLU A 28 -5.97 -40.35 -4.08
C GLU A 28 -6.39 -38.99 -4.66
N TYR A 29 -5.79 -37.89 -4.18
CA TYR A 29 -6.02 -36.55 -4.75
C TYR A 29 -5.69 -36.49 -6.25
N CYS A 30 -4.58 -37.10 -6.67
CA CYS A 30 -4.20 -37.13 -8.09
C CYS A 30 -5.18 -37.96 -8.92
N GLU A 31 -5.67 -39.09 -8.41
CA GLU A 31 -6.65 -39.93 -9.08
C GLU A 31 -7.99 -39.19 -9.25
N ILE A 32 -8.51 -38.61 -8.17
CA ILE A 32 -9.78 -37.85 -8.18
C ILE A 32 -9.71 -36.65 -9.15
N ASN A 33 -8.57 -35.96 -9.22
CA ASN A 33 -8.39 -34.75 -10.02
C ASN A 33 -7.73 -35.00 -11.40
N PHE A 34 -7.56 -36.27 -11.79
CA PHE A 34 -6.93 -36.66 -13.06
C PHE A 34 -5.55 -36.01 -13.29
N HIS A 35 -4.70 -36.06 -12.28
CA HIS A 35 -3.32 -35.59 -12.32
C HIS A 35 -2.33 -36.76 -12.41
N GLN A 36 -1.23 -36.55 -13.13
CA GLN A 36 -0.14 -37.53 -13.18
C GLN A 36 0.71 -37.36 -11.92
N ASN A 37 0.70 -38.36 -11.04
CA ASN A 37 1.57 -38.40 -9.87
C ASN A 37 3.03 -38.58 -10.31
N ILE A 38 3.88 -37.60 -10.03
CA ILE A 38 5.31 -37.61 -10.37
C ILE A 38 6.18 -38.05 -9.19
N GLY A 39 5.75 -37.74 -7.97
CA GLY A 39 6.49 -38.03 -6.76
C GLY A 39 6.08 -37.14 -5.59
N VAL A 40 6.60 -37.47 -4.42
CA VAL A 40 6.32 -36.78 -3.16
C VAL A 40 7.64 -36.39 -2.49
N TYR A 41 7.69 -35.19 -1.95
CA TYR A 41 8.80 -34.64 -1.17
C TYR A 41 8.34 -34.39 0.26
N ILE A 42 9.05 -34.97 1.23
CA ILE A 42 8.72 -34.98 2.65
C ILE A 42 9.88 -34.40 3.46
N ASP A 43 9.69 -33.21 4.03
CA ASP A 43 10.63 -32.62 4.99
C ASP A 43 10.39 -33.18 6.40
N GLU A 44 11.42 -33.83 6.95
CA GLU A 44 11.44 -34.31 8.33
C GLU A 44 12.20 -33.35 9.27
N PHE A 45 11.89 -33.40 10.57
CA PHE A 45 12.59 -32.57 11.56
C PHE A 45 14.07 -32.99 11.68
N GLY A 46 14.99 -32.17 11.18
CA GLY A 46 16.44 -32.35 11.35
C GLY A 46 17.12 -33.25 10.32
N SER A 47 16.40 -33.69 9.28
CA SER A 47 16.88 -34.55 8.21
C SER A 47 16.46 -33.94 6.86
N LYS A 48 17.41 -33.90 5.91
CA LYS A 48 17.37 -33.44 4.50
C LYS A 48 16.32 -32.38 4.12
N ASP A 49 16.80 -31.26 3.56
CA ASP A 49 15.97 -30.20 2.98
C ASP A 49 15.37 -30.67 1.63
N GLN A 50 14.34 -31.53 1.69
CA GLN A 50 13.63 -32.02 0.51
C GLN A 50 12.85 -30.89 -0.19
N TYR A 51 12.55 -29.79 0.51
CA TYR A 51 12.05 -28.58 -0.14
C TYR A 51 13.06 -28.02 -1.16
N SER A 52 14.35 -27.98 -0.81
CA SER A 52 15.39 -27.59 -1.77
C SER A 52 15.52 -28.59 -2.93
N GLU A 53 15.38 -29.89 -2.67
CA GLU A 53 15.37 -30.92 -3.73
C GLU A 53 14.18 -30.76 -4.68
N LEU A 54 12.98 -30.52 -4.15
CA LEU A 54 11.78 -30.16 -4.91
C LEU A 54 12.05 -28.94 -5.80
N LEU A 55 12.61 -27.87 -5.24
CA LEU A 55 12.90 -26.66 -6.01
C LEU A 55 13.94 -26.89 -7.11
N SER A 56 14.97 -27.72 -6.88
CA SER A 56 15.90 -28.11 -7.96
C SER A 56 15.20 -28.91 -9.05
N PHE A 57 14.37 -29.89 -8.67
CA PHE A 57 13.59 -30.69 -9.62
C PHE A 57 12.69 -29.82 -10.49
N LEU A 58 11.97 -28.86 -9.90
CA LEU A 58 11.09 -27.93 -10.61
C LEU A 58 11.86 -27.00 -11.56
N LYS A 59 13.10 -26.62 -11.22
CA LYS A 59 13.95 -25.76 -12.09
C LYS A 59 14.56 -26.55 -13.25
N ASP A 60 15.00 -27.78 -13.00
CA ASP A 60 15.72 -28.59 -14.00
C ASP A 60 14.80 -29.23 -15.03
N SER A 61 13.54 -29.47 -14.65
CA SER A 61 12.55 -30.18 -15.47
C SER A 61 11.98 -29.38 -16.65
N ASN A 62 12.25 -28.07 -16.73
CA ASN A 62 11.81 -27.14 -17.79
C ASN A 62 10.32 -27.28 -18.17
N SER A 63 9.49 -27.75 -17.23
CA SER A 63 8.06 -28.06 -17.41
C SER A 63 7.29 -27.44 -16.24
N GLU A 64 6.02 -27.10 -16.47
CA GLU A 64 5.13 -26.60 -15.42
C GLU A 64 4.56 -27.77 -14.61
N TYR A 65 4.65 -27.70 -13.27
CA TYR A 65 4.09 -28.69 -12.36
C TYR A 65 3.04 -28.08 -11.44
N LEU A 66 2.13 -28.94 -10.98
CA LEU A 66 1.24 -28.65 -9.88
C LEU A 66 1.86 -29.16 -8.56
N VAL A 67 2.21 -28.26 -7.65
CA VAL A 67 2.71 -28.59 -6.32
C VAL A 67 1.52 -28.69 -5.36
N VAL A 68 1.23 -29.89 -4.87
CA VAL A 68 0.10 -30.15 -3.97
C VAL A 68 0.59 -30.25 -2.54
N ILE A 69 -0.05 -29.49 -1.64
CA ILE A 69 0.27 -29.46 -0.20
C ILE A 69 -1.01 -29.73 0.61
N PRO A 70 -0.96 -30.31 1.82
CA PRO A 70 -2.18 -30.49 2.60
C PRO A 70 -2.84 -29.15 2.99
N ASN A 71 -2.02 -28.20 3.42
CA ASN A 71 -2.44 -26.87 3.86
C ASN A 71 -1.26 -25.89 3.78
N ALA A 72 -1.57 -24.61 3.93
CA ALA A 72 -0.59 -23.53 3.84
C ALA A 72 0.57 -23.61 4.86
N LYS A 73 0.37 -24.25 6.03
CA LYS A 73 1.42 -24.33 7.06
C LYS A 73 2.63 -25.15 6.63
N HIS A 74 2.49 -26.00 5.62
CA HIS A 74 3.59 -26.81 5.12
C HIS A 74 4.62 -25.97 4.35
N LEU A 75 4.19 -24.93 3.63
CA LEU A 75 5.07 -23.98 2.95
C LEU A 75 5.62 -22.88 3.88
N GLY A 76 5.01 -22.66 5.05
CA GLY A 76 5.55 -21.68 5.99
C GLY A 76 4.77 -21.55 7.30
N ASN A 77 5.50 -21.25 8.38
CA ASN A 77 4.93 -21.07 9.72
C ASN A 77 4.35 -19.65 9.95
N ASP A 78 4.58 -18.75 9.01
CA ASP A 78 4.03 -17.39 8.99
C ASP A 78 3.73 -16.99 7.55
N LEU A 79 2.98 -15.90 7.38
CA LEU A 79 2.58 -15.39 6.06
C LEU A 79 3.79 -14.97 5.22
N GLU A 80 4.90 -14.58 5.84
CA GLU A 80 6.08 -14.13 5.11
C GLU A 80 6.81 -15.30 4.46
N LYS A 81 7.12 -16.33 5.24
CA LYS A 81 7.76 -17.57 4.79
C LYS A 81 6.92 -18.24 3.71
N LEU A 82 5.62 -18.37 3.94
CA LEU A 82 4.69 -18.87 2.93
C LEU A 82 4.81 -18.07 1.63
N THR A 83 4.76 -16.74 1.70
CA THR A 83 4.84 -15.90 0.50
C THR A 83 6.16 -16.11 -0.25
N ARG A 84 7.29 -16.27 0.46
CA ARG A 84 8.59 -16.56 -0.16
C ARG A 84 8.57 -17.90 -0.88
N SER A 85 8.11 -18.95 -0.22
CA SER A 85 8.02 -20.29 -0.81
C SER A 85 7.09 -20.35 -2.02
N LEU A 86 5.96 -19.63 -1.97
CA LEU A 86 5.05 -19.51 -3.11
C LEU A 86 5.72 -18.77 -4.28
N LEU A 87 6.49 -17.72 -4.04
CA LEU A 87 7.24 -17.01 -5.08
C LEU A 87 8.36 -17.87 -5.68
N GLU A 88 9.03 -18.68 -4.86
CA GLU A 88 10.07 -19.61 -5.33
C GLU A 88 9.49 -20.66 -6.27
N ILE A 89 8.36 -21.28 -5.90
CA ILE A 89 7.63 -22.24 -6.76
C ILE A 89 7.10 -21.54 -8.02
N HIS A 90 6.46 -20.37 -7.88
CA HIS A 90 5.91 -19.63 -9.01
C HIS A 90 6.99 -19.20 -10.01
N SER A 91 8.20 -18.91 -9.52
CA SER A 91 9.33 -18.54 -10.39
C SER A 91 9.79 -19.65 -11.33
N THR A 92 9.43 -20.91 -11.07
CA THR A 92 9.69 -22.04 -11.98
C THR A 92 8.58 -22.26 -13.02
N GLY A 93 7.53 -21.42 -13.01
CA GLY A 93 6.32 -21.64 -13.81
C GLY A 93 5.31 -22.61 -13.19
N SER A 94 5.63 -23.15 -12.00
CA SER A 94 4.77 -24.12 -11.30
C SER A 94 3.74 -23.42 -10.43
N ILE A 95 2.58 -24.07 -10.23
CA ILE A 95 1.48 -23.56 -9.40
C ILE A 95 1.35 -24.44 -8.16
N SER A 96 1.00 -23.85 -7.02
CA SER A 96 0.76 -24.59 -5.78
C SER A 96 -0.73 -24.63 -5.41
N LEU A 97 -1.25 -25.77 -4.98
CA LEU A 97 -2.61 -25.93 -4.47
C LEU A 97 -2.64 -26.68 -3.13
N CYS A 98 -3.56 -26.30 -2.27
CA CYS A 98 -3.91 -27.04 -1.07
C CYS A 98 -4.90 -28.17 -1.39
N MET A 99 -4.77 -29.32 -0.72
CA MET A 99 -5.72 -30.45 -0.79
C MET A 99 -7.08 -30.16 -0.12
N ASN A 100 -7.29 -28.93 0.37
CA ASN A 100 -8.53 -28.54 1.00
C ASN A 100 -9.57 -28.18 -0.06
N GLU A 101 -10.64 -28.97 -0.16
CA GLU A 101 -11.72 -28.79 -1.15
C GLU A 101 -12.39 -27.41 -1.09
N ASN A 102 -12.57 -26.85 0.10
CA ASN A 102 -13.24 -25.57 0.28
C ASN A 102 -12.32 -24.38 -0.03
N MET A 103 -11.02 -24.55 0.23
CA MET A 103 -10.03 -23.47 0.15
C MET A 103 -8.72 -24.01 -0.47
N PRO A 104 -8.73 -24.30 -1.78
CA PRO A 104 -7.57 -24.88 -2.47
C PRO A 104 -6.47 -23.85 -2.72
N ASP A 105 -6.76 -22.54 -2.69
CA ASP A 105 -5.75 -21.50 -2.82
C ASP A 105 -4.87 -21.40 -1.55
N PRO A 106 -3.53 -21.58 -1.65
CA PRO A 106 -2.65 -21.55 -0.49
C PRO A 106 -2.63 -20.22 0.27
N VAL A 107 -2.83 -19.09 -0.42
CA VAL A 107 -2.84 -17.77 0.22
C VAL A 107 -4.11 -17.58 1.05
N GLN A 108 -5.26 -17.94 0.49
CA GLN A 108 -6.53 -17.91 1.22
C GLN A 108 -6.52 -18.91 2.39
N ASN A 109 -6.02 -20.12 2.16
CA ASN A 109 -5.84 -21.15 3.19
C ASN A 109 -4.93 -20.63 4.33
N ALA A 110 -3.85 -19.93 4.00
CA ALA A 110 -2.92 -19.35 4.97
C ALA A 110 -3.58 -18.33 5.92
N PHE A 111 -4.46 -17.46 5.40
CA PHE A 111 -5.17 -16.49 6.25
C PHE A 111 -6.06 -17.16 7.30
N GLN A 112 -6.58 -18.35 7.00
CA GLN A 112 -7.40 -19.14 7.91
C GLN A 112 -6.56 -19.96 8.90
N THR A 113 -5.50 -20.60 8.40
CA THR A 113 -4.69 -21.58 9.15
C THR A 113 -3.57 -20.96 9.98
N LEU A 114 -2.88 -19.94 9.45
CA LEU A 114 -1.74 -19.27 10.10
C LEU A 114 -2.16 -18.12 11.01
N GLY A 115 -3.43 -17.70 10.96
CA GLY A 115 -4.03 -16.76 11.91
C GLY A 115 -3.30 -15.42 12.01
N VAL A 116 -3.79 -14.39 11.33
CA VAL A 116 -3.33 -13.02 11.64
C VAL A 116 -3.67 -12.72 13.09
N THR A 117 -2.65 -12.62 13.94
CA THR A 117 -2.75 -12.25 15.36
C THR A 117 -3.51 -10.92 15.47
N GLY A 118 -4.77 -10.99 15.92
CA GLY A 118 -5.59 -9.79 16.12
C GLY A 118 -7.07 -9.90 15.74
N VAL A 119 -7.57 -11.06 15.31
CA VAL A 119 -9.01 -11.22 15.06
C VAL A 119 -9.48 -12.53 15.68
N SER A 120 -10.18 -12.43 16.81
CA SER A 120 -10.95 -13.53 17.43
C SER A 120 -11.81 -14.24 16.36
N LYS A 121 -11.52 -15.51 16.08
CA LYS A 121 -12.19 -16.32 15.05
C LYS A 121 -13.70 -16.44 15.29
N THR A 122 -14.15 -16.63 16.52
CA THR A 122 -15.57 -16.92 16.80
C THR A 122 -16.51 -15.71 16.68
N ARG A 123 -16.08 -14.50 17.12
CA ARG A 123 -16.92 -13.30 17.02
C ARG A 123 -16.82 -12.64 15.64
N SER A 124 -15.62 -12.59 15.06
CA SER A 124 -15.43 -11.91 13.78
C SER A 124 -15.97 -12.69 12.61
N ASP A 125 -15.95 -14.03 12.63
CA ASP A 125 -16.53 -14.81 11.55
C ASP A 125 -18.06 -14.76 11.59
N ARG A 126 -18.68 -14.81 12.77
CA ARG A 126 -20.13 -14.51 12.94
C ARG A 126 -20.51 -13.09 12.48
N VAL A 127 -19.66 -12.10 12.76
CA VAL A 127 -19.89 -10.73 12.28
C VAL A 127 -19.76 -10.65 10.75
N LYS A 128 -18.80 -11.35 10.14
CA LYS A 128 -18.68 -11.44 8.68
C LYS A 128 -19.88 -12.17 8.06
N GLU A 129 -20.34 -13.27 8.66
CA GLU A 129 -21.56 -14.01 8.28
C GLU A 129 -22.77 -13.08 8.28
N SER A 130 -22.98 -12.35 9.39
CA SER A 130 -24.06 -11.38 9.54
C SER A 130 -23.93 -10.22 8.53
N MET A 131 -22.71 -9.74 8.26
CA MET A 131 -22.46 -8.73 7.24
C MET A 131 -22.73 -9.26 5.83
N ARG A 132 -22.39 -10.51 5.51
CA ARG A 132 -22.69 -11.14 4.21
C ARG A 132 -24.19 -11.34 4.03
N ALA A 133 -24.90 -11.80 5.06
CA ALA A 133 -26.35 -11.94 5.04
C ALA A 133 -27.05 -10.58 4.81
N LYS A 134 -26.62 -9.52 5.49
CA LYS A 134 -27.12 -8.16 5.25
C LYS A 134 -26.79 -7.65 3.84
N ALA A 135 -25.59 -7.94 3.32
CA ALA A 135 -25.22 -7.59 1.95
C ALA A 135 -26.07 -8.33 0.91
N ALA A 136 -26.39 -9.60 1.13
CA ALA A 136 -27.26 -10.39 0.24
C ALA A 136 -28.67 -9.80 0.13
N GLN A 137 -29.19 -9.23 1.23
CA GLN A 137 -30.46 -8.52 1.24
C GLN A 137 -30.41 -7.18 0.49
N GLY A 138 -29.20 -6.64 0.22
CA GLY A 138 -29.00 -5.33 -0.39
C GLY A 138 -28.94 -4.18 0.63
N LYS A 139 -28.97 -4.49 1.94
CA LYS A 139 -28.96 -3.45 2.96
C LYS A 139 -27.58 -2.78 3.07
N PRO A 140 -27.51 -1.44 3.18
CA PRO A 140 -26.27 -0.69 3.32
C PRO A 140 -25.46 -1.13 4.53
N LEU A 141 -24.16 -1.36 4.32
CA LEU A 141 -23.21 -1.71 5.36
C LEU A 141 -22.26 -0.54 5.63
N GLY A 142 -22.35 0.04 6.83
CA GLY A 142 -21.50 1.14 7.27
C GLY A 142 -22.14 2.51 6.99
N ARG A 143 -21.30 3.52 6.73
CA ARG A 143 -21.79 4.89 6.52
C ARG A 143 -22.36 5.05 5.12
N PRO A 144 -23.54 5.67 4.97
CA PRO A 144 -24.14 5.90 3.67
C PRO A 144 -23.31 6.91 2.86
N PRO A 145 -23.28 6.79 1.52
CA PRO A 145 -22.66 7.79 0.65
C PRO A 145 -23.23 9.19 0.89
N TYR A 146 -22.50 10.22 0.46
CA TYR A 146 -22.99 11.59 0.45
C TYR A 146 -24.23 11.68 -0.46
N GLY A 147 -25.29 12.40 -0.12
CA GLY A 147 -26.57 12.35 -0.86
C GLY A 147 -27.56 11.31 -0.35
N TYR A 148 -27.13 10.37 0.51
CA TYR A 148 -27.99 9.34 1.09
C TYR A 148 -27.89 9.27 2.62
N ILE A 149 -29.00 8.93 3.27
CA ILE A 149 -29.10 8.52 4.68
C ILE A 149 -29.67 7.11 4.78
N ILE A 150 -29.49 6.48 5.95
CA ILE A 150 -30.16 5.21 6.25
C ILE A 150 -31.47 5.58 6.94
N ASN A 151 -32.61 5.17 6.36
CA ASN A 151 -33.93 5.38 6.97
C ASN A 151 -34.19 4.36 8.09
N GLU A 152 -35.35 4.45 8.74
CA GLU A 152 -35.74 3.56 9.85
C GLU A 152 -35.83 2.08 9.41
N ASP A 153 -36.18 1.82 8.14
CA ASP A 153 -36.25 0.48 7.54
C ASP A 153 -34.87 -0.14 7.25
N GLY A 154 -33.81 0.69 7.37
CA GLY A 154 -32.43 0.30 7.13
C GLY A 154 -32.00 0.39 5.67
N ASP A 155 -32.76 1.09 4.81
CA ASP A 155 -32.51 1.31 3.39
C ASP A 155 -31.94 2.70 3.11
N LEU A 156 -31.36 2.90 1.91
CA LEU A 156 -30.80 4.18 1.50
C LEU A 156 -31.90 5.13 1.01
N ALA A 157 -32.12 6.21 1.74
CA ALA A 157 -33.04 7.30 1.36
C ALA A 157 -32.26 8.54 0.92
N ILE A 158 -32.79 9.26 -0.08
CA ILE A 158 -32.14 10.44 -0.65
C ILE A 158 -32.26 11.65 0.28
N VAL A 159 -31.15 12.34 0.52
CA VAL A 159 -31.14 13.68 1.11
C VAL A 159 -31.09 14.70 -0.01
N ARG A 160 -32.20 15.41 -0.23
CA ARG A 160 -32.37 16.32 -1.39
C ARG A 160 -31.24 17.35 -1.49
N GLU A 161 -30.91 18.03 -0.40
CA GLU A 161 -29.85 19.06 -0.39
C GLU A 161 -28.50 18.51 -0.85
N GLU A 162 -28.08 17.37 -0.28
CA GLU A 162 -26.81 16.75 -0.66
C GLU A 162 -26.84 16.11 -2.05
N ALA A 163 -28.00 15.59 -2.48
CA ALA A 163 -28.19 15.01 -3.81
C ALA A 163 -28.02 16.05 -4.91
N THR A 164 -28.52 17.29 -4.72
CA THR A 164 -28.28 18.39 -5.68
C THR A 164 -26.79 18.69 -5.85
N ILE A 165 -25.99 18.53 -4.81
CA ILE A 165 -24.54 18.70 -4.88
C ILE A 165 -23.88 17.53 -5.64
N VAL A 166 -24.38 16.30 -5.46
CA VAL A 166 -23.92 15.14 -6.26
C VAL A 166 -24.21 15.37 -7.74
N GLU A 167 -25.42 15.78 -8.09
CA GLU A 167 -25.81 16.12 -9.47
C GLU A 167 -24.93 17.25 -10.04
N LEU A 168 -24.68 18.28 -9.24
CA LEU A 168 -23.77 19.36 -9.61
C LEU A 168 -22.36 18.84 -9.91
N ILE A 169 -21.80 17.95 -9.08
CA ILE A 169 -20.50 17.33 -9.29
C ILE A 169 -20.47 16.55 -10.62
N TYR A 170 -21.50 15.74 -10.89
CA TYR A 170 -21.59 14.98 -12.13
C TYR A 170 -21.74 15.89 -13.35
N ARG A 171 -22.53 16.96 -13.26
CA ARG A 171 -22.70 17.95 -14.33
C ARG A 171 -21.40 18.67 -14.65
N LEU A 172 -20.72 19.20 -13.63
CA LEU A 172 -19.43 19.90 -13.78
C LEU A 172 -18.37 18.98 -14.41
N TYR A 173 -18.40 17.70 -14.07
CA TYR A 173 -17.44 16.74 -14.60
C TYR A 173 -17.74 16.29 -16.03
N THR A 174 -19.02 16.02 -16.35
CA THR A 174 -19.42 15.44 -17.64
C THR A 174 -19.71 16.50 -18.69
N LYS A 175 -20.53 17.51 -18.39
CA LYS A 175 -20.90 18.58 -19.34
C LYS A 175 -19.82 19.65 -19.42
N ASP A 176 -19.39 20.17 -18.28
CA ASP A 176 -18.46 21.30 -18.24
C ASP A 176 -16.98 20.84 -18.33
N GLN A 177 -16.75 19.52 -18.35
CA GLN A 177 -15.45 18.85 -18.43
C GLN A 177 -14.41 19.33 -17.39
N ILE A 178 -14.87 19.85 -16.25
CA ILE A 178 -13.99 20.38 -15.21
C ILE A 178 -13.26 19.23 -14.51
N GLY A 179 -11.95 19.40 -14.27
CA GLY A 179 -11.14 18.41 -13.55
C GLY A 179 -11.44 18.37 -12.04
N PHE A 180 -11.19 17.23 -11.38
CA PHE A 180 -11.51 17.01 -9.96
C PHE A 180 -11.06 18.13 -9.02
N ARG A 181 -9.86 18.70 -9.26
CA ARG A 181 -9.29 19.79 -8.46
C ARG A 181 -10.12 21.06 -8.53
N LEU A 182 -10.53 21.44 -9.73
CA LEU A 182 -11.33 22.63 -9.97
C LEU A 182 -12.76 22.44 -9.46
N ILE A 183 -13.32 21.22 -9.54
CA ILE A 183 -14.62 20.91 -8.91
C ILE A 183 -14.53 21.08 -7.39
N ALA A 184 -13.50 20.52 -6.75
CA ALA A 184 -13.32 20.68 -5.30
C ALA A 184 -13.18 22.15 -4.90
N GLN A 185 -12.38 22.92 -5.65
CA GLN A 185 -12.23 24.35 -5.46
C GLN A 185 -13.56 25.09 -5.61
N HIS A 186 -14.31 24.83 -6.69
CA HIS A 186 -15.61 25.45 -6.96
C HIS A 186 -16.63 25.24 -5.84
N LEU A 187 -16.66 24.06 -5.24
CA LEU A 187 -17.53 23.78 -4.09
C LEU A 187 -17.06 24.52 -2.83
N ASN A 188 -15.76 24.50 -2.56
CA ASN A 188 -15.16 25.14 -1.40
C ASN A 188 -15.30 26.67 -1.44
N ASP A 189 -15.11 27.29 -2.61
CA ASP A 189 -15.23 28.74 -2.82
C ASP A 189 -16.67 29.22 -2.58
N ARG A 190 -17.65 28.33 -2.74
CA ARG A 190 -19.08 28.56 -2.43
C ARG A 190 -19.46 28.22 -0.99
N GLY A 191 -18.49 27.87 -0.13
CA GLY A 191 -18.74 27.47 1.25
C GLY A 191 -19.44 26.12 1.42
N ILE A 192 -19.54 25.31 0.36
CA ILE A 192 -20.21 24.00 0.42
C ILE A 192 -19.25 23.01 1.08
N THR A 193 -19.64 22.43 2.21
CA THR A 193 -18.81 21.44 2.92
C THR A 193 -19.33 20.02 2.77
N THR A 194 -18.48 19.03 3.02
CA THR A 194 -18.90 17.63 3.16
C THR A 194 -19.75 17.45 4.43
N ARG A 195 -20.45 16.31 4.57
CA ARG A 195 -21.28 15.97 5.75
C ARG A 195 -20.60 16.10 7.12
N LYS A 196 -19.26 16.11 7.16
CA LYS A 196 -18.46 16.30 8.38
C LYS A 196 -18.00 17.75 8.60
N GLY A 197 -18.54 18.71 7.85
CA GLY A 197 -18.11 20.11 7.87
C GLY A 197 -16.70 20.33 7.31
N LYS A 198 -16.12 19.35 6.58
CA LYS A 198 -14.77 19.46 6.00
C LYS A 198 -14.82 19.95 4.56
N PRO A 199 -13.78 20.67 4.08
CA PRO A 199 -13.67 21.07 2.69
C PRO A 199 -13.56 19.86 1.76
N TRP A 200 -14.07 20.01 0.55
CA TRP A 200 -13.95 19.04 -0.53
C TRP A 200 -12.50 18.93 -1.00
N ASN A 201 -12.11 17.72 -1.38
CA ASN A 201 -10.79 17.44 -1.97
C ASN A 201 -10.90 16.52 -3.18
N VAL A 202 -9.83 16.45 -3.97
CA VAL A 202 -9.74 15.62 -5.19
C VAL A 202 -10.11 14.16 -4.97
N VAL A 203 -9.78 13.57 -3.82
CA VAL A 203 -10.08 12.16 -3.53
C VAL A 203 -11.58 11.98 -3.30
N THR A 204 -12.19 12.83 -2.48
CA THR A 204 -13.63 12.78 -2.22
C THR A 204 -14.46 12.99 -3.48
N ILE A 205 -14.07 13.91 -4.37
CA ILE A 205 -14.74 14.11 -5.66
C ILE A 205 -14.60 12.87 -6.56
N ARG A 206 -13.40 12.29 -6.62
CA ARG A 206 -13.15 11.05 -7.37
C ARG A 206 -14.00 9.90 -6.84
N ASP A 207 -14.11 9.75 -5.52
CA ASP A 207 -14.89 8.69 -4.89
C ASP A 207 -16.38 8.87 -5.17
N VAL A 208 -16.89 10.11 -5.15
CA VAL A 208 -18.26 10.41 -5.57
C VAL A 208 -18.49 9.95 -7.02
N LEU A 209 -17.63 10.37 -7.95
CA LEU A 209 -17.79 10.07 -9.37
C LEU A 209 -17.62 8.58 -9.72
N ARG A 210 -16.99 7.77 -8.86
CA ARG A 210 -16.80 6.31 -9.06
C ARG A 210 -17.84 5.45 -8.35
N ASN A 211 -18.61 6.02 -7.42
CA ASN A 211 -19.47 5.23 -6.57
C ASN A 211 -20.73 4.79 -7.32
N VAL A 212 -20.81 3.48 -7.59
CA VAL A 212 -21.93 2.83 -8.28
C VAL A 212 -23.25 2.94 -7.49
N ALA A 213 -23.20 3.26 -6.19
CA ALA A 213 -24.40 3.51 -5.40
C ALA A 213 -25.29 4.63 -5.97
N TYR A 214 -24.72 5.64 -6.65
CA TYR A 214 -25.53 6.73 -7.21
C TYR A 214 -26.45 6.30 -8.35
N THR A 215 -26.23 5.12 -8.95
CA THR A 215 -27.10 4.55 -9.99
C THR A 215 -28.14 3.58 -9.42
N GLY A 216 -28.37 3.57 -8.10
CA GLY A 216 -29.30 2.65 -7.44
C GLY A 216 -28.77 1.20 -7.38
N THR A 217 -27.45 1.01 -7.55
CA THR A 217 -26.82 -0.30 -7.57
C THR A 217 -25.95 -0.49 -6.33
N TYR A 218 -26.18 -1.59 -5.60
CA TYR A 218 -25.40 -1.99 -4.45
C TYR A 218 -24.29 -2.97 -4.84
N THR A 219 -23.05 -2.69 -4.41
CA THR A 219 -21.89 -3.57 -4.67
C THR A 219 -21.09 -3.84 -3.40
N ARG A 220 -21.11 -5.07 -2.87
CA ARG A 220 -20.31 -5.47 -1.69
C ARG A 220 -19.98 -6.97 -1.71
N PHE A 221 -18.76 -7.31 -1.28
CA PHE A 221 -18.27 -8.71 -1.25
C PHE A 221 -18.40 -9.45 -2.60
N GLY A 222 -18.17 -8.75 -3.72
CA GLY A 222 -18.36 -9.30 -5.06
C GLY A 222 -19.83 -9.39 -5.52
N LEU A 223 -20.80 -9.27 -4.62
CA LEU A 223 -22.22 -9.21 -4.96
C LEU A 223 -22.57 -7.85 -5.58
N ARG A 224 -23.27 -7.87 -6.71
CA ARG A 224 -23.82 -6.69 -7.37
C ARG A 224 -25.33 -6.84 -7.53
N LYS A 225 -26.11 -5.97 -6.88
CA LYS A 225 -27.57 -5.94 -6.95
C LYS A 225 -28.03 -4.59 -7.48
N SER A 226 -28.79 -4.57 -8.56
CA SER A 226 -29.32 -3.35 -9.17
C SER A 226 -30.71 -3.02 -8.62
N LYS A 227 -31.13 -1.75 -8.74
CA LYS A 227 -32.45 -1.24 -8.30
C LYS A 227 -32.74 -1.53 -6.82
N VAL A 228 -31.73 -1.35 -5.96
CA VAL A 228 -31.86 -1.57 -4.51
C VAL A 228 -32.45 -0.34 -3.82
N HIS A 229 -32.13 0.85 -4.32
CA HIS A 229 -32.56 2.13 -3.78
C HIS A 229 -32.69 3.15 -4.90
N GLU A 230 -33.30 4.29 -4.58
CA GLU A 230 -33.56 5.35 -5.56
C GLU A 230 -32.25 5.96 -6.10
N PRO A 231 -32.05 5.99 -7.43
CA PRO A 231 -30.85 6.55 -8.03
C PRO A 231 -30.86 8.09 -8.00
N ILE A 232 -29.72 8.71 -7.64
CA ILE A 232 -29.51 10.16 -7.82
C ILE A 232 -29.05 10.46 -9.26
N ILE A 233 -28.31 9.54 -9.88
CA ILE A 233 -27.68 9.73 -11.19
C ILE A 233 -28.10 8.62 -12.13
N SER A 234 -28.42 8.98 -13.39
CA SER A 234 -28.74 7.99 -14.41
C SER A 234 -27.53 7.13 -14.77
N PRO A 235 -27.74 5.85 -15.17
CA PRO A 235 -26.66 4.98 -15.63
C PRO A 235 -25.82 5.60 -16.77
N ASP A 236 -26.44 6.41 -17.64
CA ASP A 236 -25.77 7.05 -18.77
C ASP A 236 -24.80 8.15 -18.34
N ILE A 237 -25.22 9.02 -17.41
CA ILE A 237 -24.36 10.06 -16.83
C ILE A 237 -23.19 9.40 -16.07
N PHE A 238 -23.48 8.33 -15.33
CA PHE A 238 -22.45 7.58 -14.63
C PHE A 238 -21.43 6.96 -15.59
N LYS A 239 -21.90 6.34 -16.67
CA LYS A 239 -21.06 5.76 -17.73
C LYS A 239 -20.19 6.83 -18.39
N SER A 240 -20.77 7.97 -18.78
CA SER A 240 -20.03 9.11 -19.34
C SER A 240 -18.90 9.57 -18.42
N ALA A 241 -19.16 9.69 -17.11
CA ALA A 241 -18.13 10.02 -16.13
C ALA A 241 -17.01 8.95 -16.05
N GLN A 242 -17.35 7.66 -16.14
CA GLN A 242 -16.34 6.60 -16.17
C GLN A 242 -15.47 6.67 -17.44
N ASP A 243 -16.09 6.94 -18.59
CA ASP A 243 -15.41 6.99 -19.88
C ASP A 243 -14.45 8.20 -19.96
N ILE A 244 -14.88 9.38 -19.51
CA ILE A 244 -13.98 10.54 -19.33
C ILE A 244 -12.83 10.22 -18.38
N THR A 245 -13.10 9.46 -17.30
CA THR A 245 -12.04 9.08 -16.35
C THR A 245 -11.04 8.11 -16.99
N LYS A 246 -11.50 7.18 -17.82
CA LYS A 246 -10.63 6.23 -18.55
C LYS A 246 -9.79 6.95 -19.60
N SER A 247 -10.38 7.87 -20.37
CA SER A 247 -9.64 8.63 -21.39
C SER A 247 -8.56 9.53 -20.78
N ARG A 248 -8.78 10.01 -19.55
CA ARG A 248 -7.80 10.79 -18.78
C ARG A 248 -6.72 9.94 -18.08
N ARG A 249 -6.80 8.60 -18.10
CA ARG A 249 -5.76 7.75 -17.49
C ARG A 249 -4.53 7.67 -18.41
N PRO A 250 -3.35 8.12 -17.97
CA PRO A 250 -2.12 7.80 -18.68
C PRO A 250 -1.87 6.30 -18.61
N ILE A 251 -1.79 5.64 -19.76
CA ILE A 251 -1.48 4.21 -19.88
C ILE A 251 -0.01 3.99 -19.45
N GLY A 252 0.22 3.04 -18.54
CA GLY A 252 1.48 2.31 -18.46
C GLY A 252 2.72 3.08 -17.99
N ARG A 253 2.65 3.93 -16.96
CA ARG A 253 3.87 4.42 -16.31
C ARG A 253 3.93 4.05 -14.84
N VAL A 254 4.70 2.98 -14.54
CA VAL A 254 5.39 2.89 -13.26
C VAL A 254 6.43 4.00 -13.27
N SER A 255 6.12 5.09 -12.57
CA SER A 255 7.06 6.20 -12.43
C SER A 255 8.22 5.74 -11.56
N GLN A 256 9.39 5.50 -12.14
CA GLN A 256 10.66 5.55 -11.42
C GLN A 256 10.95 7.01 -11.05
N SER A 257 10.15 7.58 -10.15
CA SER A 257 10.38 8.93 -9.65
C SER A 257 11.46 8.87 -8.59
N GLU A 258 12.54 9.60 -8.82
CA GLU A 258 13.52 9.90 -7.79
C GLU A 258 12.82 10.47 -6.54
N PRO A 259 13.09 9.92 -5.35
CA PRO A 259 12.41 10.33 -4.13
C PRO A 259 12.82 11.74 -3.72
N PHE A 260 11.92 12.44 -3.05
CA PHE A 260 12.16 13.77 -2.47
C PHE A 260 12.72 13.59 -1.06
N LEU A 261 13.82 14.29 -0.72
CA LEU A 261 14.54 14.11 0.55
C LEU A 261 13.69 14.48 1.77
N LEU A 262 12.97 15.59 1.69
CA LEU A 262 12.14 16.15 2.75
C LEU A 262 10.71 15.61 2.76
N SER A 263 10.43 14.56 1.97
CA SER A 263 9.10 13.99 1.82
C SER A 263 8.56 13.47 3.16
N GLY A 264 7.50 14.13 3.65
CA GLY A 264 6.84 13.82 4.92
C GLY A 264 7.36 14.59 6.13
N LEU A 265 8.41 15.42 5.97
CA LEU A 265 9.02 16.22 7.04
C LEU A 265 8.58 17.69 7.02
N ILE A 266 8.21 18.20 5.84
CA ILE A 266 7.92 19.63 5.64
C ILE A 266 6.42 19.94 5.69
N TYR A 267 6.10 21.03 6.35
CA TYR A 267 4.76 21.61 6.48
C TYR A 267 4.75 23.02 5.90
N CYS A 268 3.63 23.41 5.29
CA CYS A 268 3.39 24.77 4.86
C CYS A 268 3.07 25.62 6.09
N ALA A 269 3.83 26.68 6.31
CA ALA A 269 3.64 27.55 7.47
C ALA A 269 2.27 28.27 7.45
N ASP A 270 1.79 28.65 6.27
CA ASP A 270 0.55 29.42 6.08
C ASP A 270 -0.73 28.61 6.40
N CYS A 271 -0.74 27.29 6.18
CA CYS A 271 -1.95 26.47 6.38
C CYS A 271 -1.76 25.23 7.26
N GLY A 272 -0.54 24.98 7.74
CA GLY A 272 -0.21 23.82 8.57
C GLY A 272 -0.27 22.46 7.87
N ASN A 273 -0.71 22.38 6.61
CA ASN A 273 -0.75 21.13 5.87
C ASN A 273 0.64 20.74 5.33
N ARG A 274 0.84 19.44 5.07
CA ARG A 274 2.10 18.94 4.51
C ARG A 274 2.37 19.52 3.13
N MET A 275 3.64 19.60 2.75
CA MET A 275 4.02 19.86 1.37
C MET A 275 4.27 18.56 0.61
N MET A 276 4.04 18.60 -0.70
CA MET A 276 4.18 17.47 -1.62
C MET A 276 5.24 17.73 -2.68
N GLY A 277 6.01 16.69 -3.02
CA GLY A 277 6.98 16.73 -4.11
C GLY A 277 6.31 16.64 -5.47
N VAL A 278 6.66 17.54 -6.39
CA VAL A 278 6.12 17.61 -7.76
C VAL A 278 7.27 17.68 -8.75
N THR A 279 7.30 16.74 -9.69
CA THR A 279 8.26 16.73 -10.81
C THR A 279 7.56 17.18 -12.10
N ARG A 280 8.06 18.25 -12.72
CA ARG A 280 7.56 18.82 -13.97
C ARG A 280 8.57 18.60 -15.08
N LYS A 281 8.16 17.97 -16.17
CA LYS A 281 8.97 17.83 -17.40
C LYS A 281 8.47 18.85 -18.41
N GLN A 282 9.32 19.81 -18.77
CA GLN A 282 9.05 20.81 -19.80
C GLN A 282 9.83 20.46 -21.06
N LYS A 283 9.21 20.72 -22.21
CA LYS A 283 9.84 20.63 -23.53
C LYS A 283 9.77 22.00 -24.17
N TRP A 284 10.86 22.45 -24.76
CA TRP A 284 10.90 23.69 -25.53
C TRP A 284 11.78 23.51 -26.76
N LEU A 285 11.55 24.34 -27.77
CA LEU A 285 12.41 24.44 -28.94
C LEU A 285 13.51 25.46 -28.63
N ARG A 286 14.75 25.11 -28.96
CA ARG A 286 15.86 26.06 -29.01
C ARG A 286 15.81 26.83 -30.32
N GLU A 287 16.55 27.94 -30.38
CA GLU A 287 16.68 28.76 -31.59
C GLU A 287 17.21 27.97 -32.79
N ASP A 288 17.98 26.90 -32.56
CA ASP A 288 18.48 25.97 -33.58
C ASP A 288 17.45 24.91 -34.04
N ASN A 289 16.17 25.11 -33.72
CA ASN A 289 15.06 24.18 -33.98
C ASN A 289 15.22 22.79 -33.34
N ARG A 290 16.17 22.61 -32.42
CA ARG A 290 16.31 21.36 -31.66
C ARG A 290 15.38 21.34 -30.46
N ARG A 291 14.74 20.19 -30.23
CA ARG A 291 13.90 19.96 -29.05
C ARG A 291 14.76 19.75 -27.83
N SER A 292 14.62 20.63 -26.84
CA SER A 292 15.23 20.51 -25.52
C SER A 292 14.19 20.10 -24.48
N PHE A 293 14.64 19.45 -23.41
CA PHE A 293 13.80 19.02 -22.31
C PHE A 293 14.46 19.36 -20.98
N GLY A 294 13.65 19.83 -20.02
CA GLY A 294 14.07 20.13 -18.66
C GLY A 294 13.19 19.42 -17.66
N THR A 295 13.80 18.87 -16.61
CA THR A 295 13.08 18.29 -15.48
C THR A 295 13.28 19.17 -14.27
N TYR A 296 12.18 19.70 -13.73
CA TYR A 296 12.18 20.58 -12.57
C TYR A 296 11.43 19.94 -11.42
N ARG A 297 12.03 19.95 -10.23
CA ARG A 297 11.48 19.33 -9.02
C ARG A 297 11.16 20.42 -8.00
N TYR A 298 9.97 20.35 -7.41
CA TYR A 298 9.45 21.35 -6.47
C TYR A 298 8.82 20.69 -5.24
N TYR A 299 8.88 21.37 -4.11
CA TYR A 299 7.97 21.14 -2.98
C TYR A 299 6.86 22.19 -3.03
N GLN A 300 5.61 21.73 -2.99
CA GLN A 300 4.43 22.60 -3.09
C GLN A 300 3.44 22.29 -1.98
N CYS A 301 2.75 23.31 -1.47
CA CYS A 301 1.70 23.11 -0.47
C CYS A 301 0.61 22.13 -0.97
N GLN A 302 0.32 21.09 -0.20
CA GLN A 302 -0.65 20.06 -0.56
C GLN A 302 -2.08 20.62 -0.65
N SER A 303 -2.46 21.53 0.25
CA SER A 303 -3.78 22.17 0.22
C SER A 303 -3.99 22.99 -1.04
N ARG A 304 -2.98 23.78 -1.44
CA ARG A 304 -3.08 24.57 -2.67
C ARG A 304 -3.24 23.68 -3.89
N GLN A 305 -2.48 22.58 -3.95
CA GLN A 305 -2.57 21.66 -5.09
C GLN A 305 -3.82 20.78 -5.10
N ASN A 306 -4.28 20.26 -3.96
CA ASN A 306 -5.37 19.27 -3.93
C ASN A 306 -6.73 19.84 -3.52
N GLN A 307 -6.76 21.00 -2.86
CA GLN A 307 -7.99 21.63 -2.36
C GLN A 307 -8.22 23.02 -2.99
N GLY A 308 -7.21 23.60 -3.64
CA GLY A 308 -7.26 24.99 -4.15
C GLY A 308 -7.08 26.05 -3.05
N GLN A 309 -7.10 25.63 -1.78
CA GLN A 309 -7.02 26.48 -0.59
C GLN A 309 -5.55 26.69 -0.17
N CYS A 310 -5.22 27.85 0.40
CA CYS A 310 -3.87 28.32 0.75
C CYS A 310 -3.17 29.18 -0.33
N THR A 311 -2.16 29.92 0.09
CA THR A 311 -1.26 30.77 -0.70
C THR A 311 -0.29 29.94 -1.56
N TYR A 312 0.38 30.59 -2.49
CA TYR A 312 1.37 29.96 -3.36
C TYR A 312 2.72 29.80 -2.66
N VAL A 313 2.83 28.80 -1.78
CA VAL A 313 4.11 28.35 -1.20
C VAL A 313 4.67 27.22 -2.05
N THR A 314 5.70 27.53 -2.85
CA THR A 314 6.39 26.60 -3.74
C THR A 314 7.88 26.88 -3.74
N TRP A 315 8.68 25.85 -3.46
CA TRP A 315 10.14 25.93 -3.48
C TRP A 315 10.74 24.94 -4.46
N ARG A 316 11.84 25.30 -5.13
CA ARG A 316 12.66 24.33 -5.87
C ARG A 316 13.23 23.32 -4.89
N ALA A 317 13.17 22.04 -5.25
CA ALA A 317 13.57 20.95 -4.38
C ALA A 317 15.05 21.07 -3.96
N SER A 318 15.94 21.32 -4.92
CA SER A 318 17.37 21.51 -4.65
C SER A 318 17.64 22.66 -3.67
N MET A 319 16.97 23.79 -3.86
CA MET A 319 17.13 24.96 -3.01
C MET A 319 16.65 24.66 -1.58
N LEU A 320 15.42 24.16 -1.41
CA LEU A 320 14.89 23.84 -0.08
C LEU A 320 15.72 22.77 0.63
N GLU A 321 16.14 21.72 -0.08
CA GLU A 321 16.98 20.66 0.48
C GLU A 321 18.33 21.20 0.94
N SER A 322 19.01 22.02 0.13
CA SER A 322 20.27 22.66 0.52
C SER A 322 20.11 23.60 1.72
N THR A 323 19.02 24.37 1.80
CA THR A 323 18.75 25.26 2.93
C THR A 323 18.55 24.47 4.24
N VAL A 324 17.76 23.40 4.21
CA VAL A 324 17.53 22.56 5.41
C VAL A 324 18.82 21.86 5.85
N ILE A 325 19.60 21.33 4.90
CA ILE A 325 20.89 20.70 5.20
C ILE A 325 21.86 21.73 5.80
N GLY A 326 21.93 22.95 5.24
CA GLY A 326 22.76 24.03 5.76
C GLY A 326 22.39 24.43 7.20
N ARG A 327 21.09 24.58 7.49
CA ARG A 327 20.62 24.87 8.87
C ARG A 327 20.97 23.76 9.84
N LEU A 328 20.88 22.51 9.42
CA LEU A 328 21.29 21.37 10.23
C LEU A 328 22.80 21.39 10.52
N PHE A 329 23.61 21.72 9.52
CA PHE A 329 25.05 21.87 9.71
C PHE A 329 25.37 22.97 10.73
N GLU A 330 24.78 24.16 10.58
CA GLU A 330 24.93 25.27 11.54
C GLU A 330 24.54 24.87 12.97
N HIS A 331 23.42 24.15 13.12
CA HIS A 331 22.98 23.66 14.43
C HIS A 331 24.00 22.69 15.05
N VAL A 332 24.48 21.71 14.28
CA VAL A 332 25.47 20.73 14.75
C VAL A 332 26.80 21.38 15.11
N SER A 333 27.26 22.37 14.33
CA SER A 333 28.48 23.13 14.61
C SER A 333 28.35 23.98 15.89
N ASN A 334 27.18 24.59 16.13
CA ASN A 334 26.94 25.45 17.28
C ASN A 334 26.73 24.66 18.59
N SER A 335 26.17 23.46 18.53
CA SER A 335 26.02 22.54 19.68
C SER A 335 27.36 21.99 20.21
N GLY A 336 28.49 22.37 19.59
CA GLY A 336 29.82 21.86 19.84
C GLY A 336 30.52 22.24 21.15
N LYS A 337 29.97 23.13 21.99
CA LYS A 337 30.71 23.72 23.12
C LYS A 337 30.66 22.97 24.45
N ASP A 338 29.76 22.01 24.63
CA ASP A 338 29.61 21.30 25.91
C ASP A 338 29.63 19.77 25.70
N ILE A 339 30.36 19.03 26.53
CA ILE A 339 30.65 17.59 26.33
C ILE A 339 29.52 16.73 26.91
N SER A 340 28.95 17.13 28.05
CA SER A 340 27.84 16.43 28.71
C SER A 340 26.56 16.44 27.86
N SER A 341 26.30 17.54 27.15
CA SER A 341 25.14 17.65 26.28
C SER A 341 25.24 16.76 25.03
N LYS A 342 26.46 16.53 24.51
CA LYS A 342 26.69 15.67 23.33
C LYS A 342 26.34 14.21 23.56
N GLU A 343 26.66 13.65 24.73
CA GLU A 343 26.34 12.26 25.05
C GLU A 343 24.83 12.04 25.19
N ILE A 344 24.15 12.97 25.88
CA ILE A 344 22.69 12.94 26.05
C ILE A 344 21.98 13.08 24.70
N GLU A 345 22.45 14.00 23.85
CA GLU A 345 21.91 14.21 22.50
C GLU A 345 22.11 12.97 21.63
N LEU A 346 23.28 12.33 21.69
CA LEU A 346 23.59 11.10 20.97
C LEU A 346 22.68 9.94 21.40
N ILE A 347 22.46 9.75 22.71
CA ILE A 347 21.58 8.72 23.26
C ILE A 347 20.12 8.94 22.82
N ASN A 348 19.62 10.17 22.91
CA ASN A 348 18.25 10.51 22.51
C ASN A 348 18.04 10.31 21.00
N MET A 349 19.03 10.67 20.20
CA MET A 349 19.02 10.46 18.76
C MET A 349 19.06 8.97 18.40
N GLN A 350 19.87 8.15 19.08
CA GLN A 350 19.87 6.69 18.89
C GLN A 350 18.50 6.09 19.19
N LYS A 351 17.83 6.56 20.26
CA LYS A 351 16.46 6.15 20.59
C LYS A 351 15.46 6.55 19.50
N ARG A 352 15.53 7.79 18.97
CA ARG A 352 14.68 8.26 17.85
C ARG A 352 14.89 7.42 16.60
N VAL A 353 16.13 7.18 16.18
CA VAL A 353 16.47 6.36 15.00
C VAL A 353 15.96 4.93 15.14
N LYS A 354 16.19 4.28 16.30
CA LYS A 354 15.67 2.94 16.57
C LYS A 354 14.14 2.88 16.45
N LYS A 355 13.44 3.90 16.96
CA LYS A 355 11.97 4.01 16.86
C LYS A 355 11.52 4.15 15.41
N ILE A 356 12.11 5.09 14.66
CA ILE A 356 11.82 5.33 13.24
C ILE A 356 12.00 4.05 12.43
N ASN A 357 13.13 3.37 12.57
CA ASN A 357 13.40 2.14 11.83
C ASN A 357 12.43 1.02 12.18
N LYS A 358 12.09 0.85 13.46
CA LYS A 358 11.08 -0.10 13.91
C LYS A 358 9.71 0.19 13.29
N ASP A 359 9.32 1.46 13.20
CA ASP A 359 8.06 1.86 12.58
C ASP A 359 8.06 1.69 11.04
N ARG A 360 9.22 1.88 10.39
CA ARG A 360 9.41 1.58 8.95
C ARG A 360 9.22 0.08 8.67
N VAL A 361 9.83 -0.79 9.47
CA VAL A 361 9.67 -2.25 9.35
C VAL A 361 8.20 -2.64 9.54
N LYS A 362 7.55 -2.18 10.63
CA LYS A 362 6.12 -2.43 10.86
C LYS A 362 5.23 -1.96 9.71
N THR A 363 5.55 -0.82 9.11
CA THR A 363 4.79 -0.28 7.97
C THR A 363 4.97 -1.15 6.72
N ALA A 364 6.20 -1.63 6.46
CA ALA A 364 6.46 -2.56 5.38
C ALA A 364 5.73 -3.90 5.58
N GLU A 365 5.74 -4.46 6.79
CA GLU A 365 5.01 -5.68 7.15
C GLU A 365 3.49 -5.52 6.92
N ARG A 366 2.90 -4.41 7.39
CA ARG A 366 1.48 -4.12 7.16
C ARG A 366 1.14 -4.01 5.66
N ARG A 367 2.01 -3.39 4.86
CA ARG A 367 1.84 -3.28 3.41
C ARG A 367 1.91 -4.64 2.73
N MET A 368 2.87 -5.48 3.12
CA MET A 368 2.98 -6.85 2.63
C MET A 368 1.71 -7.65 2.95
N ILE A 369 1.24 -7.65 4.20
CA ILE A 369 0.02 -8.36 4.60
C ILE A 369 -1.20 -7.82 3.82
N SER A 370 -1.30 -6.50 3.66
CA SER A 370 -2.38 -5.90 2.88
C SER A 370 -2.32 -6.29 1.41
N ALA A 371 -1.14 -6.41 0.80
CA ALA A 371 -0.98 -6.88 -0.56
C ALA A 371 -1.33 -8.37 -0.69
N LEU A 372 -0.89 -9.20 0.25
CA LEU A 372 -1.20 -10.62 0.27
C LEU A 372 -2.71 -10.88 0.38
N ARG A 373 -3.46 -10.05 1.12
CA ARG A 373 -4.94 -10.10 1.13
C ARG A 373 -5.56 -9.81 -0.24
N ARG A 374 -4.95 -8.90 -0.99
CA ARG A 374 -5.40 -8.56 -2.35
C ARG A 374 -5.09 -9.69 -3.33
N VAL A 375 -3.97 -10.39 -3.15
CA VAL A 375 -3.67 -11.65 -3.87
C VAL A 375 -4.71 -12.70 -3.56
N ALA A 376 -5.04 -12.92 -2.28
CA ALA A 376 -6.08 -13.87 -1.85
C ALA A 376 -7.45 -13.58 -2.49
N ASN A 377 -7.76 -12.31 -2.74
CA ASN A 377 -8.99 -11.87 -3.40
C ASN A 377 -8.87 -11.81 -4.94
N ALA A 378 -7.77 -12.28 -5.53
CA ALA A 378 -7.46 -12.20 -6.96
C ALA A 378 -7.46 -10.77 -7.54
N GLU A 379 -7.20 -9.74 -6.73
CA GLU A 379 -7.14 -8.34 -7.17
C GLU A 379 -5.79 -7.97 -7.79
N ILE A 380 -4.71 -8.70 -7.43
CA ILE A 380 -3.35 -8.52 -7.95
C ILE A 380 -2.69 -9.89 -8.13
N PRO A 381 -1.76 -10.04 -9.09
CA PRO A 381 -1.01 -11.28 -9.29
C PRO A 381 -0.02 -11.53 -8.14
N LEU A 382 0.30 -12.81 -7.89
CA LEU A 382 1.24 -13.24 -6.85
C LEU A 382 2.64 -12.66 -7.07
N ASP A 383 3.11 -12.56 -8.31
CA ASP A 383 4.44 -12.03 -8.65
C ASP A 383 4.74 -10.66 -8.06
N LEU A 384 3.70 -9.82 -7.92
CA LEU A 384 3.84 -8.49 -7.36
C LEU A 384 4.27 -8.53 -5.88
N MET A 385 4.07 -9.66 -5.18
CA MET A 385 4.54 -9.86 -3.81
C MET A 385 6.06 -9.78 -3.70
N SER A 386 6.81 -10.09 -4.77
CA SER A 386 8.27 -9.97 -4.80
C SER A 386 8.73 -8.54 -4.49
N GLU A 387 8.00 -7.51 -4.94
CA GLU A 387 8.31 -6.11 -4.63
C GLU A 387 8.04 -5.79 -3.15
N TYR A 388 6.96 -6.31 -2.57
CA TYR A 388 6.63 -6.08 -1.16
C TYR A 388 7.64 -6.76 -0.23
N ILE A 389 8.09 -7.97 -0.58
CA ILE A 389 9.16 -8.67 0.15
C ILE A 389 10.48 -7.92 0.06
N LYS A 390 10.90 -7.49 -1.15
CA LYS A 390 12.11 -6.66 -1.32
C LYS A 390 12.07 -5.39 -0.47
N ASN A 391 10.92 -4.73 -0.40
CA ASN A 391 10.72 -3.54 0.43
C ASN A 391 10.82 -3.85 1.94
N LEU A 392 10.29 -4.99 2.38
CA LEU A 392 10.39 -5.45 3.77
C LEU A 392 11.85 -5.79 4.15
N ASP A 393 12.55 -6.52 3.29
CA ASP A 393 13.96 -6.88 3.48
C ASP A 393 14.86 -5.63 3.50
N GLY A 394 14.59 -4.67 2.61
CA GLY A 394 15.25 -3.37 2.62
C GLY A 394 15.06 -2.64 3.95
N ALA A 395 13.82 -2.59 4.46
CA ALA A 395 13.52 -1.95 5.74
C ALA A 395 14.24 -2.64 6.93
N ARG A 396 14.27 -3.98 6.96
CA ARG A 396 14.98 -4.74 8.00
C ARG A 396 16.50 -4.56 7.90
N LYS A 397 17.06 -4.56 6.69
CA LYS A 397 18.49 -4.32 6.46
C LYS A 397 18.92 -2.94 6.96
N ILE A 398 18.11 -1.91 6.73
CA ILE A 398 18.34 -0.56 7.27
C ILE A 398 18.27 -0.58 8.80
N SER A 399 17.24 -1.21 9.36
CA SER A 399 17.07 -1.31 10.82
C SER A 399 18.26 -2.01 11.50
N ASN A 400 18.80 -3.07 10.90
CA ASN A 400 19.90 -3.86 11.44
C ASN A 400 21.28 -3.22 11.20
N ARG A 401 21.47 -2.44 10.12
CA ARG A 401 22.73 -1.70 9.90
C ARG A 401 23.00 -0.62 10.93
N LEU A 402 21.96 -0.07 11.55
CA LEU A 402 22.09 1.07 12.47
C LEU A 402 22.20 0.67 13.94
N SER A 403 22.13 -0.64 14.25
CA SER A 403 22.50 -1.15 15.58
C SER A 403 24.02 -1.24 15.77
N SER A 404 24.83 -1.21 14.71
CA SER A 404 26.28 -1.07 14.78
C SER A 404 26.67 0.41 14.78
N SER A 405 26.92 0.92 15.98
CA SER A 405 27.41 2.23 16.46
C SER A 405 28.27 3.18 15.60
N LYS A 406 28.65 2.88 14.35
CA LYS A 406 29.71 3.61 13.61
C LYS A 406 29.29 4.79 12.71
N GLN A 407 27.99 5.05 12.51
CA GLN A 407 27.52 6.06 11.53
C GLN A 407 26.98 7.37 12.12
N MET A 408 26.76 7.48 13.43
CA MET A 408 26.40 8.76 14.06
C MET A 408 27.65 9.57 14.37
N ARG A 409 28.36 9.97 13.30
CA ARG A 409 29.53 10.84 13.40
C ARG A 409 29.08 12.29 13.55
N THR A 410 29.86 13.06 14.29
CA THR A 410 29.88 14.52 14.16
C THR A 410 30.49 14.82 12.80
N PHE A 411 29.75 15.50 11.92
CA PHE A 411 30.26 15.91 10.61
C PHE A 411 31.22 17.08 10.79
N LYS A 412 32.34 17.05 10.09
CA LYS A 412 33.35 18.12 10.14
C LYS A 412 33.06 19.22 9.13
N ASP A 413 32.47 18.89 8.00
CA ASP A 413 32.09 19.83 6.94
C ASP A 413 30.73 19.49 6.29
N LEU A 414 30.20 20.43 5.50
CA LEU A 414 28.93 20.27 4.79
C LEU A 414 29.02 19.23 3.66
N GLN A 415 30.20 19.08 3.05
CA GLN A 415 30.44 18.16 1.94
C GLN A 415 30.31 16.70 2.37
N GLU A 416 30.70 16.36 3.60
CA GLU A 416 30.47 15.04 4.19
C GLU A 416 28.98 14.70 4.27
N ILE A 417 28.10 15.66 4.60
CA ILE A 417 26.64 15.46 4.65
C ILE A 417 26.09 15.31 3.23
N GLU A 418 26.54 16.14 2.29
CA GLU A 418 26.11 16.08 0.89
C GLU A 418 26.59 14.80 0.16
N GLY A 419 27.71 14.21 0.58
CA GLY A 419 28.21 12.94 0.06
C GLY A 419 27.43 11.70 0.51
N LEU A 420 26.56 11.82 1.52
CA LEU A 420 25.77 10.69 2.02
C LEU A 420 24.74 10.19 0.99
N LYS A 421 24.47 8.88 1.05
CA LYS A 421 23.38 8.27 0.28
C LYS A 421 22.02 8.80 0.74
N TYR A 422 21.03 8.74 -0.15
CA TYR A 422 19.67 9.24 0.10
C TYR A 422 19.09 8.70 1.42
N GLU A 423 19.24 7.40 1.68
CA GLU A 423 18.72 6.76 2.88
C GLU A 423 19.39 7.30 4.15
N ASP A 424 20.70 7.50 4.11
CA ASP A 424 21.49 7.98 5.25
C ASP A 424 21.17 9.44 5.57
N LYS A 425 21.07 10.30 4.53
CA LYS A 425 20.62 11.70 4.67
C LYS A 425 19.24 11.77 5.31
N ARG A 426 18.32 10.93 4.86
CA ARG A 426 16.95 10.92 5.36
C ARG A 426 16.87 10.54 6.84
N ILE A 427 17.61 9.51 7.26
CA ILE A 427 17.66 9.10 8.67
C ILE A 427 18.24 10.22 9.52
N LEU A 428 19.30 10.87 9.06
CA LEU A 428 19.93 11.99 9.73
C LEU A 428 18.95 13.16 9.94
N LEU A 429 18.20 13.53 8.89
CA LEU A 429 17.15 14.55 8.98
C LEU A 429 16.03 14.14 9.95
N GLU A 430 15.49 12.93 9.81
CA GLU A 430 14.42 12.42 10.69
C GLU A 430 14.83 12.31 12.17
N ALA A 431 16.13 12.14 12.44
CA ALA A 431 16.66 12.02 13.80
C ALA A 431 16.95 13.37 14.48
N ARG A 432 17.42 14.36 13.71
CA ARG A 432 17.89 15.66 14.19
C ARG A 432 16.89 16.79 14.04
N ILE A 433 15.87 16.63 13.21
CA ILE A 433 14.88 17.67 12.94
C ILE A 433 13.53 17.23 13.48
N SER A 434 12.91 18.09 14.29
CA SER A 434 11.59 17.87 14.88
C SER A 434 10.46 18.39 14.00
N ASP A 435 10.62 19.57 13.38
CA ASP A 435 9.62 20.19 12.50
C ASP A 435 10.30 21.07 11.44
N ILE A 436 9.72 21.14 10.23
CA ILE A 436 10.17 22.07 9.19
C ILE A 436 8.97 22.82 8.66
N ARG A 437 8.95 24.14 8.86
CA ARG A 437 7.90 25.03 8.37
C ARG A 437 8.43 25.89 7.24
N VAL A 438 7.74 25.84 6.11
CA VAL A 438 8.14 26.53 4.89
C VAL A 438 7.15 27.64 4.61
N HIS A 439 7.66 28.88 4.61
CA HIS A 439 6.98 30.07 4.14
C HIS A 439 7.29 30.30 2.66
N LYS A 440 6.70 31.33 2.06
CA LYS A 440 6.98 31.69 0.66
C LYS A 440 8.46 32.03 0.41
N GLU A 441 9.10 32.70 1.35
CA GLU A 441 10.47 33.26 1.20
C GLU A 441 11.45 32.79 2.27
N THR A 442 10.97 32.21 3.36
CA THR A 442 11.78 31.74 4.48
C THR A 442 11.47 30.29 4.87
N VAL A 443 12.40 29.67 5.60
CA VAL A 443 12.29 28.30 6.10
C VAL A 443 12.69 28.28 7.57
N GLU A 444 11.81 27.75 8.41
CA GLU A 444 12.04 27.53 9.83
C GLU A 444 12.30 26.04 10.06
N VAL A 445 13.41 25.72 10.74
CA VAL A 445 13.81 24.35 11.07
C VAL A 445 13.94 24.25 12.57
N SER A 446 13.19 23.34 13.18
CA SER A 446 13.24 23.01 14.60
C SER A 446 14.01 21.69 14.77
N PHE A 447 14.93 21.63 15.73
CA PHE A 447 15.80 20.47 15.97
C PHE A 447 15.24 19.56 17.09
#